data_AF-A0A1I3DE05-F1
#
_entry.id   AF-A0A1I3DE05-F1
#
_cell.length_a   1.000
_cell.length_b   1.000
_cell.length_c   1.000
_cell.angle_alpha   90.00
_cell.angle_beta   90.00
_cell.angle_gamma   90.00
#
_symmetry.space_group_name_H-M   'P 1'
#
loop_
_entity.id
_entity.type
_entity.pdbx_description
1 polymer ?
#
loop_
_entity_poly.entity_id
_entity_poly.type
_entity_poly.pdbx_seq_one_letter_code
_entity_poly.pdbx_strand_id
1 'polypeptide(L)'
;MLLSSLFLIFSLLLGFASYFFLRGKAAVFFPRQSQEKVEKAQRISTFYGISFLFCAICAILLMFYHPVKLALLFLGIVVTLILVLVVQLNFMLSGKK
;
A
#
# COMPACT_ATOMS: atom_id res chain seq x y z
N MET A 1 -7.12 22.04 11.93
CA MET A 1 -7.95 20.91 12.42
C MET A 1 -8.37 19.96 11.29
N LEU A 2 -8.95 20.46 10.19
CA LEU A 2 -9.33 19.63 9.04
C LEU A 2 -8.20 18.71 8.53
N LEU A 3 -6.99 19.24 8.34
CA LEU A 3 -5.84 18.48 7.83
C LEU A 3 -5.47 17.28 8.71
N SER A 4 -5.47 17.44 10.04
CA SER A 4 -5.20 16.34 10.97
C SER A 4 -6.27 15.25 10.91
N SER A 5 -7.54 15.62 10.76
CA SER A 5 -8.62 14.65 10.56
C SER A 5 -8.47 13.87 9.24
N LEU A 6 -8.02 14.53 8.17
CA LEU A 6 -7.69 13.86 6.91
C LEU A 6 -6.56 12.85 7.07
N PHE A 7 -5.49 13.21 7.80
CA PHE A 7 -4.37 12.30 8.07
C PHE A 7 -4.78 11.07 8.90
N LEU A 8 -5.69 11.25 9.86
CA LEU A 8 -6.25 10.15 10.63
C LEU A 8 -7.00 9.17 9.72
N ILE A 9 -7.93 9.68 8.89
CA ILE A 9 -8.71 8.86 7.94
C ILE A 9 -7.77 8.18 6.94
N PHE A 10 -6.78 8.91 6.43
CA PHE A 10 -5.79 8.38 5.50
C PHE A 10 -4.94 7.27 6.11
N SER A 11 -4.51 7.43 7.37
CA SER A 11 -3.82 6.38 8.10
C SER A 11 -4.69 5.13 8.27
N LEU A 12 -5.97 5.29 8.59
CA LEU A 12 -6.90 4.17 8.74
C LEU A 12 -7.07 3.42 7.40
N LEU A 13 -7.20 4.14 6.29
CA LEU A 13 -7.25 3.59 4.94
C LEU A 13 -5.97 2.81 4.60
N LEU A 14 -4.79 3.40 4.85
CA LEU A 14 -3.50 2.74 4.64
C LEU A 14 -3.32 1.50 5.52
N GLY A 15 -3.75 1.58 6.79
CA GLY A 15 -3.73 0.44 7.70
C GLY A 15 -4.65 -0.68 7.24
N PHE A 16 -5.84 -0.36 6.75
CA PHE A 16 -6.77 -1.35 6.20
C PHE A 16 -6.24 -1.98 4.90
N ALA A 17 -5.65 -1.17 4.01
CA ALA A 17 -4.98 -1.66 2.80
C ALA A 17 -3.83 -2.59 3.16
N SER A 18 -2.96 -2.18 4.09
CA SER A 18 -1.89 -3.02 4.63
C SER A 18 -2.40 -4.34 5.16
N TYR A 19 -3.42 -4.32 6.01
CA TYR A 19 -4.05 -5.52 6.55
C TYR A 19 -4.58 -6.43 5.44
N PHE A 20 -5.20 -5.87 4.41
CA PHE A 20 -5.69 -6.61 3.25
C PHE A 20 -4.57 -7.33 2.48
N PHE A 21 -3.45 -6.65 2.24
CA PHE A 21 -2.27 -7.22 1.57
C PHE A 21 -1.54 -8.25 2.42
N LEU A 22 -1.42 -8.02 3.74
CA LEU A 22 -0.76 -8.93 4.69
C LEU A 22 -1.55 -10.22 4.91
N ARG A 23 -2.89 -10.15 4.96
CA ARG A 23 -3.73 -11.33 5.19
C ARG A 23 -3.82 -12.25 3.97
N GLY A 24 -3.08 -11.97 2.90
CA GLY A 24 -3.06 -12.80 1.71
C GLY A 24 -4.39 -12.83 0.95
N LYS A 25 -5.35 -11.95 1.27
CA LYS A 25 -6.57 -11.80 0.44
C LYS A 25 -6.24 -11.30 -0.98
N ALA A 26 -5.04 -10.77 -1.18
CA ALA A 26 -4.48 -10.55 -2.50
C ALA A 26 -4.41 -11.84 -3.35
N ALA A 27 -4.34 -13.03 -2.74
CA ALA A 27 -4.40 -14.32 -3.43
C ALA A 27 -5.67 -14.51 -4.26
N VAL A 28 -6.78 -13.84 -3.91
CA VAL A 28 -8.03 -13.84 -4.70
C VAL A 28 -7.81 -13.21 -6.08
N PHE A 29 -6.85 -12.28 -6.23
CA PHE A 29 -6.50 -11.67 -7.52
C PHE A 29 -5.59 -12.54 -8.40
N PHE A 30 -5.12 -13.70 -7.92
CA PHE A 30 -4.27 -14.61 -8.68
C PHE A 30 -4.99 -15.94 -8.98
N PRO A 31 -6.01 -15.96 -9.86
CA PRO A 31 -6.67 -17.20 -10.25
C PRO A 31 -5.74 -18.06 -11.11
N ARG A 32 -5.39 -19.24 -10.60
CA ARG A 32 -4.60 -20.31 -11.28
C ARG A 32 -3.23 -19.86 -11.80
N GLN A 33 -2.25 -19.77 -10.91
CA GLN A 33 -0.84 -19.82 -11.29
C GLN A 33 -0.11 -20.90 -10.50
N SER A 34 0.95 -21.47 -11.10
CA SER A 34 1.87 -22.44 -10.47
C SER A 34 2.26 -21.99 -9.05
N GLN A 35 2.41 -22.93 -8.12
CA GLN A 35 2.75 -22.67 -6.70
C GLN A 35 3.89 -21.65 -6.55
N GLU A 36 4.88 -21.71 -7.44
CA GLU A 36 6.05 -20.83 -7.46
C GLU A 36 5.69 -19.34 -7.74
N LYS A 37 4.69 -19.08 -8.59
CA LYS A 37 4.20 -17.72 -8.86
C LYS A 37 3.32 -17.19 -7.72
N VAL A 38 2.60 -18.08 -7.02
CA VAL A 38 1.79 -17.74 -5.85
C VAL A 38 2.69 -17.30 -4.69
N GLU A 39 3.78 -18.02 -4.41
CA GLU A 39 4.76 -17.60 -3.41
C GLU A 39 5.39 -16.24 -3.74
N LYS A 40 5.77 -16.02 -5.00
CA LYS A 40 6.36 -14.74 -5.43
C LYS A 40 5.36 -13.58 -5.30
N ALA A 41 4.11 -13.79 -5.72
CA ALA A 41 3.03 -12.81 -5.57
C ALA A 41 2.72 -12.53 -4.09
N GLN A 42 2.73 -13.55 -3.24
CA GLN A 42 2.51 -13.40 -1.81
C GLN A 42 3.66 -12.62 -1.14
N ARG A 43 4.91 -12.88 -1.51
CA ARG A 43 6.07 -12.12 -1.01
C ARG A 43 5.99 -10.65 -1.41
N ILE A 44 5.60 -10.35 -2.65
CA ILE A 44 5.39 -8.98 -3.13
C ILE A 44 4.24 -8.30 -2.37
N SER A 45 3.10 -8.98 -2.23
CA SER A 45 1.95 -8.50 -1.45
C SER A 45 2.34 -8.16 -0.02
N THR A 46 3.08 -9.06 0.66
CA THR A 46 3.56 -8.83 2.02
C THR A 46 4.49 -7.63 2.10
N PHE A 47 5.40 -7.45 1.13
CA PHE A 47 6.31 -6.30 1.08
C PHE A 47 5.54 -4.97 0.97
N TYR A 48 4.53 -4.89 0.09
CA TYR A 48 3.67 -3.72 -0.01
C TYR A 48 2.78 -3.53 1.22
N GLY A 49 2.28 -4.63 1.81
CA GLY A 49 1.55 -4.60 3.06
C GLY A 49 2.36 -3.96 4.19
N ILE A 50 3.62 -4.36 4.36
CA ILE A 50 4.54 -3.76 5.35
C ILE A 50 4.81 -2.29 5.00
N SER A 51 5.03 -1.96 3.73
CA SER A 51 5.29 -0.59 3.28
C SER A 51 4.11 0.34 3.57
N PHE A 52 2.87 -0.12 3.33
CA PHE A 52 1.67 0.64 3.66
C PHE A 52 1.43 0.75 5.17
N LEU A 53 1.82 -0.27 5.95
CA LEU A 53 1.76 -0.19 7.42
C LEU A 53 2.70 0.91 7.93
N PHE A 54 3.92 0.95 7.41
CA PHE A 54 4.89 1.99 7.75
C PHE A 54 4.36 3.37 7.36
N CYS A 55 3.76 3.51 6.17
CA CYS A 55 3.10 4.75 5.76
C CYS A 55 1.96 5.13 6.70
N ALA A 56 1.12 4.19 7.15
CA ALA A 56 0.05 4.47 8.11
C ALA A 56 0.62 5.05 9.43
N ILE A 57 1.66 4.43 9.99
CA ILE A 57 2.33 4.92 11.21
C ILE A 57 2.91 6.32 10.98
N CYS A 58 3.59 6.55 9.85
CA CYS A 58 4.10 7.87 9.50
C CYS A 58 2.98 8.91 9.35
N ALA A 59 1.83 8.54 8.79
CA ALA A 59 0.67 9.42 8.66
C ALA A 59 0.10 9.83 10.03
N ILE A 60 0.10 8.92 11.02
CA ILE A 60 -0.27 9.23 12.42
C ILE A 60 0.74 10.20 13.03
N LEU A 61 2.04 9.98 12.84
CA LEU A 61 3.07 10.89 13.34
C LEU A 61 2.97 12.28 12.71
N LEU A 62 2.69 12.34 11.40
CA LEU A 62 2.43 13.59 10.68
C LEU A 62 1.17 14.32 11.17
N MET A 63 0.23 13.65 11.82
CA MET A 63 -0.94 14.31 12.40
C MET A 63 -0.56 15.38 13.45
N PHE A 64 0.54 15.14 14.18
CA PHE A 64 1.06 16.03 15.23
C PHE A 64 2.04 17.08 14.71
N TYR A 65 2.58 16.87 13.51
CA TYR A 65 3.50 17.80 12.85
C TYR A 65 2.73 18.57 11.75
N HIS A 66 2.62 19.90 11.91
CA HIS A 66 1.89 20.76 10.96
C HIS A 66 2.66 21.29 9.71
N PRO A 67 3.88 20.86 9.33
CA PRO A 67 4.46 21.35 8.08
C PRO A 67 3.73 20.75 6.87
N VAL A 68 2.87 21.57 6.25
CA VAL A 68 2.11 21.23 5.02
C VAL A 68 3.04 20.70 3.91
N LYS A 69 4.29 21.19 3.84
CA LYS A 69 5.30 20.70 2.90
C LYS A 69 5.64 19.23 3.11
N LEU A 70 5.75 18.78 4.37
CA LEU A 70 6.05 17.39 4.73
C LEU A 70 4.87 16.48 4.39
N ALA A 71 3.65 16.96 4.64
CA ALA A 71 2.40 16.31 4.25
C ALA A 71 2.31 16.07 2.74
N LEU A 72 2.62 17.07 1.92
CA LEU A 72 2.64 16.94 0.45
C LEU A 72 3.71 15.97 -0.04
N LEU A 73 4.91 16.03 0.53
CA LEU A 73 6.01 15.12 0.18
C LEU A 73 5.64 13.67 0.53
N PHE A 74 5.08 13.45 1.72
CA PHE A 74 4.60 12.14 2.15
C PHE A 74 3.49 11.61 1.24
N LEU A 75 2.52 12.45 0.86
CA LEU A 75 1.49 12.08 -0.10
C LEU A 75 2.09 11.65 -1.45
N GLY A 76 3.07 12.39 -1.95
CA GLY A 76 3.79 12.05 -3.18
C GLY A 76 4.47 10.68 -3.12
N ILE A 77 5.10 10.36 -1.98
CA ILE A 77 5.70 9.03 -1.75
C ILE A 77 4.63 7.94 -1.80
N VAL A 78 3.52 8.11 -1.08
CA VAL A 78 2.45 7.10 -1.03
C VAL A 78 1.82 6.88 -2.41
N VAL A 79 1.55 7.95 -3.15
CA VAL A 79 1.02 7.87 -4.52
C VAL A 79 1.98 7.13 -5.45
N THR A 80 3.28 7.43 -5.36
CA THR A 80 4.31 6.73 -6.14
C THR A 80 4.34 5.25 -5.80
N LEU A 81 4.23 4.90 -4.51
CA LEU A 81 4.24 3.52 -4.03
C LEU A 81 3.01 2.74 -4.54
N ILE A 82 1.84 3.37 -4.55
CA ILE A 82 0.61 2.81 -5.13
C ILE A 82 0.75 2.64 -6.65
N LEU A 83 1.32 3.62 -7.36
CA LEU A 83 1.56 3.53 -8.80
C LEU A 83 2.48 2.35 -9.16
N VAL A 84 3.60 2.19 -8.45
CA VAL A 84 4.53 1.07 -8.66
C VAL A 84 3.83 -0.27 -8.38
N LEU A 85 3.03 -0.34 -7.32
CA LEU A 85 2.21 -1.52 -7.02
C LEU A 85 1.25 -1.84 -8.17
N VAL A 86 0.50 -0.85 -8.66
CA VAL A 86 -0.47 -1.03 -9.76
C VAL A 86 0.23 -1.50 -11.03
N VAL A 87 1.37 -0.90 -11.38
CA VAL A 87 2.18 -1.32 -12.54
C VAL A 87 2.68 -2.75 -12.38
N GLN A 88 3.19 -3.14 -11.21
CA GLN A 88 3.64 -4.52 -10.96
C GLN A 88 2.49 -5.53 -11.02
N LEU A 89 1.34 -5.20 -10.42
CA LEU A 89 0.14 -6.05 -10.50
C LEU A 89 -0.32 -6.19 -11.95
N ASN A 90 -0.36 -5.09 -12.70
CA ASN A 90 -0.74 -5.11 -14.12
C ASN A 90 0.23 -5.95 -14.95
N PHE A 91 1.54 -5.85 -14.71
CA PHE A 91 2.53 -6.67 -15.41
C PHE A 91 2.38 -8.16 -15.08
N MET A 92 2.15 -8.51 -13.81
CA MET A 92 1.90 -9.89 -13.40
C MET A 92 0.62 -10.48 -14.01
N LEU A 93 -0.41 -9.65 -14.22
CA LEU A 93 -1.69 -10.05 -14.80
C LEU A 93 -1.64 -10.10 -16.34
N SER A 94 -0.97 -9.14 -16.99
CA SER A 94 -0.87 -9.02 -18.45
C SER A 94 0.17 -9.94 -19.09
N GLY A 95 1.10 -10.52 -18.31
CA GLY A 95 2.05 -11.55 -18.77
C GLY A 95 1.42 -12.91 -19.13
N LYS A 96 0.09 -12.97 -19.27
CA LYS A 96 -0.65 -14.03 -19.96
C LYS A 96 -0.91 -13.61 -21.41
N LYS A 97 0.13 -13.50 -22.22
CA LYS A 97 0.03 -13.68 -23.68
C LYS A 97 1.28 -14.40 -24.15
#